data_AF-A0AAI9UAB8-F1
#
_entry.id   AF-A0AAI9UAB8-F1
#
_cell.length_a   1.000
_cell.length_b   1.000
_cell.length_c   1.000
_cell.angle_alpha   90.00
_cell.angle_beta   90.00
_cell.angle_gamma   90.00
#
_symmetry.space_group_name_H-M   'P 1'
#
loop_
_entity.id
_entity.type
_entity.pdbx_description
1 polymer ?
#
loop_
_entity_poly.entity_id
_entity_poly.type
_entity_poly.pdbx_seq_one_letter_code
_entity_poly.pdbx_strand_id
1 'polypeptide(L)'
;MYRVNPFTYVVEGFLGTSLANAAVHCAPNELVSFTAPSGQTCGQCMADYISATGGYLSNPNAGNATECQYCAMSDSNTFLKGINVDFDHRWRNFGLMWAYCIFNIVVALAVHWLVRMPKNKKVKKE
;
A
#
# COMPACT_ATOMS: atom_id res chain seq x y z
N MET A 1 -2.82 12.69 13.11
CA MET A 1 -1.63 12.06 13.72
C MET A 1 -0.85 11.13 12.78
N TYR A 2 -1.49 10.44 11.81
CA TYR A 2 -0.80 9.56 10.85
C TYR A 2 0.41 10.16 10.10
N ARG A 3 0.39 11.47 9.78
CA ARG A 3 1.47 12.14 9.02
C ARG A 3 2.69 12.56 9.85
N VAL A 4 2.60 12.51 11.19
CA VAL A 4 3.71 12.89 12.08
C VAL A 4 4.49 11.66 12.52
N ASN A 5 3.91 10.46 12.40
CA ASN A 5 4.59 9.22 12.74
C ASN A 5 5.44 8.73 11.56
N PRO A 6 6.78 8.74 11.65
CA PRO A 6 7.65 8.24 10.59
C PRO A 6 7.39 6.76 10.25
N PHE A 7 6.93 5.95 11.21
CA PHE A 7 6.61 4.55 10.97
C PHE A 7 5.50 4.36 9.93
N THR A 8 4.55 5.29 9.84
CA THR A 8 3.50 5.22 8.82
C THR A 8 4.09 5.25 7.41
N TYR A 9 5.06 6.13 7.15
CA TYR A 9 5.72 6.23 5.85
C TYR A 9 6.60 5.02 5.54
N VAL A 10 7.24 4.44 6.57
CA VAL A 10 8.01 3.21 6.43
C VAL A 10 7.11 2.04 6.05
N VAL A 11 6.01 1.84 6.77
CA VAL A 11 5.07 0.74 6.52
C VAL A 11 4.39 0.91 5.16
N GLU A 12 3.92 2.12 4.82
CA GLU A 12 3.32 2.40 3.51
C GLU A 12 4.32 2.18 2.36
N GLY A 13 5.56 2.69 2.50
CA GLY A 13 6.60 2.48 1.49
C GLY A 13 7.06 1.03 1.35
N PHE A 14 7.22 0.32 2.48
CA PHE A 14 7.64 -1.08 2.49
C PHE A 14 6.56 -2.00 1.92
N LEU A 15 5.31 -1.89 2.38
CA LEU A 15 4.20 -2.70 1.87
C LEU A 15 3.91 -2.37 0.41
N GLY A 16 3.92 -1.08 0.05
CA GLY A 16 3.73 -0.63 -1.32
C GLY A 16 4.79 -1.21 -2.26
N THR A 17 6.06 -1.26 -1.88
CA THR A 17 7.11 -1.80 -2.75
C THR A 17 7.20 -3.33 -2.78
N SER A 18 6.88 -4.00 -1.67
CA SER A 18 7.04 -5.46 -1.56
C SER A 18 5.85 -6.26 -2.08
N LEU A 19 4.62 -5.73 -2.00
CA LEU A 19 3.41 -6.45 -2.41
C LEU A 19 2.73 -5.91 -3.67
N ALA A 20 3.14 -4.75 -4.20
CA ALA A 20 2.46 -4.18 -5.37
C ALA A 20 2.72 -4.94 -6.68
N ASN A 21 1.75 -4.82 -7.59
CA ASN A 21 1.80 -5.37 -8.96
C ASN A 21 1.97 -6.89 -9.06
N ALA A 22 1.61 -7.63 -8.02
CA ALA A 22 1.51 -9.08 -8.08
C ALA A 22 0.09 -9.49 -8.51
N ALA A 23 0.01 -10.44 -9.46
CA ALA A 23 -1.23 -11.09 -9.85
C ALA A 23 -1.72 -11.98 -8.70
N VAL A 24 -2.98 -11.82 -8.32
CA VAL A 24 -3.61 -12.58 -7.24
C VAL A 24 -4.34 -13.78 -7.83
N HIS A 25 -4.07 -14.96 -7.27
CA HIS A 25 -4.81 -16.18 -7.59
C HIS A 25 -5.57 -16.62 -6.34
N CYS A 26 -6.90 -16.45 -6.37
CA CYS A 26 -7.79 -16.90 -5.30
C CYS A 26 -7.69 -18.42 -5.09
N ALA A 27 -7.66 -18.82 -3.83
CA ALA A 27 -7.83 -20.22 -3.44
C ALA A 27 -9.32 -20.63 -3.51
N PRO A 28 -9.65 -21.94 -3.53
CA PRO A 28 -11.04 -22.42 -3.66
C PRO A 28 -12.01 -21.91 -2.58
N ASN A 29 -11.50 -21.53 -1.41
CA ASN A 29 -12.28 -20.97 -0.31
C ASN A 29 -12.51 -19.44 -0.41
N GLU A 30 -11.78 -18.75 -1.29
CA GLU A 30 -11.94 -17.31 -1.55
C GLU A 30 -12.79 -17.04 -2.79
N LEU A 31 -13.07 -18.09 -3.57
CA LEU A 31 -13.98 -18.03 -4.70
C LEU A 31 -15.42 -17.95 -4.20
N VAL A 32 -16.12 -16.90 -4.62
CA VAL A 32 -17.55 -16.77 -4.39
C VAL A 32 -18.26 -17.58 -5.46
N SER A 33 -18.99 -18.62 -5.04
CA SER A 33 -19.83 -19.39 -5.94
C SER A 33 -21.25 -18.81 -6.03
N PHE A 34 -21.75 -18.72 -7.25
CA PHE A 34 -23.12 -18.28 -7.54
C PHE A 34 -23.61 -18.92 -8.83
N THR A 35 -24.92 -18.88 -9.07
CA THR A 35 -25.52 -19.44 -10.29
C THR A 35 -25.98 -18.32 -11.20
N ALA A 36 -25.50 -18.31 -12.45
CA ALA A 36 -25.98 -17.37 -13.46
C ALA A 36 -27.43 -17.70 -13.89
N PRO A 37 -28.27 -16.70 -14.20
CA PRO A 37 -29.59 -16.91 -14.76
C PRO A 37 -29.58 -17.75 -16.04
N SER A 38 -30.67 -18.47 -16.29
CA SER A 38 -30.83 -19.30 -17.49
C SER A 38 -30.69 -18.46 -18.77
N GLY A 39 -29.85 -18.93 -19.70
CA GLY A 39 -29.60 -18.27 -20.99
C GLY A 39 -28.46 -17.24 -21.01
N GLN A 40 -27.78 -16.99 -19.89
CA GLN A 40 -26.57 -16.15 -19.84
C GLN A 40 -25.33 -16.95 -19.40
N THR A 41 -24.15 -16.51 -19.85
CA THR A 41 -22.87 -17.01 -19.32
C THR A 41 -22.46 -16.25 -18.06
N CYS A 42 -21.63 -16.84 -17.21
CA CYS A 42 -21.06 -16.18 -16.03
C CYS A 42 -20.37 -14.87 -16.41
N GLY A 43 -19.64 -14.87 -17.53
CA GLY A 43 -18.98 -13.68 -18.07
C GLY A 43 -19.95 -12.57 -18.48
N GLN A 44 -21.08 -12.91 -19.11
CA GLN A 44 -22.11 -11.93 -19.48
C GLN A 44 -22.81 -11.36 -18.25
N CYS A 45 -23.14 -12.19 -17.27
CA CYS A 45 -23.82 -11.79 -16.05
C CYS A 45 -22.98 -10.83 -15.19
N MET A 46 -21.65 -11.03 -15.13
CA MET A 46 -20.76 -10.22 -14.30
C MET A 46 -19.94 -9.17 -15.09
N ALA A 47 -20.17 -9.01 -16.39
CA ALA A 47 -19.40 -8.06 -17.20
C ALA A 47 -19.42 -6.64 -16.62
N ASP A 48 -20.61 -6.11 -16.33
CA ASP A 48 -20.78 -4.77 -15.78
C ASP A 48 -20.17 -4.66 -14.37
N TYR A 49 -20.35 -5.69 -13.54
CA TYR A 49 -19.82 -5.73 -12.17
C TYR A 49 -18.29 -5.74 -12.17
N ILE A 50 -17.66 -6.64 -12.93
CA ILE A 50 -16.19 -6.74 -13.04
C ILE A 50 -15.60 -5.46 -13.61
N SER A 51 -16.29 -4.80 -14.55
CA SER A 51 -15.83 -3.51 -15.09
C SER A 51 -15.82 -2.40 -14.04
N ALA A 52 -16.73 -2.44 -13.08
CA ALA A 52 -16.87 -1.41 -12.04
C ALA A 52 -16.01 -1.70 -10.79
N THR A 53 -15.96 -2.96 -10.34
CA THR A 53 -15.28 -3.34 -9.09
C THR A 53 -13.93 -4.02 -9.29
N GLY A 54 -13.62 -4.46 -10.51
CA GLY A 54 -12.48 -5.32 -10.80
C GLY A 54 -12.74 -6.79 -10.42
N GLY A 55 -11.67 -7.58 -10.33
CA GLY A 55 -11.75 -9.02 -10.07
C GLY A 55 -11.74 -9.84 -11.35
N TYR A 56 -11.88 -11.17 -11.21
CA TYR A 56 -11.88 -12.08 -12.35
C TYR A 56 -12.75 -13.32 -12.10
N LEU A 57 -13.15 -13.97 -13.18
CA LEU A 57 -13.87 -15.24 -13.18
C LEU A 57 -12.91 -16.39 -13.48
N SER A 58 -13.00 -17.47 -12.71
CA SER A 58 -12.25 -18.71 -13.00
C SER A 58 -12.78 -19.40 -14.27
N ASN A 59 -14.09 -19.30 -14.48
CA ASN A 59 -14.86 -20.03 -15.50
C ASN A 59 -15.85 -19.10 -16.23
N PRO A 60 -15.37 -18.13 -17.03
CA PRO A 60 -16.21 -17.13 -17.70
C PRO A 60 -17.17 -17.72 -18.75
N ASN A 61 -16.82 -18.87 -19.32
CA ASN A 61 -17.60 -19.55 -20.36
C ASN A 61 -18.67 -20.51 -19.80
N ALA A 62 -18.70 -20.72 -18.48
CA ALA A 62 -19.76 -21.52 -17.87
C ALA A 62 -21.10 -20.78 -18.04
N GLY A 63 -22.14 -21.52 -18.43
CA GLY A 63 -23.48 -20.99 -18.65
C GLY A 63 -24.53 -22.05 -18.30
N ASN A 64 -25.81 -21.76 -18.56
CA ASN A 64 -26.92 -22.71 -18.35
C ASN A 64 -27.03 -23.26 -16.92
N ALA A 65 -27.21 -22.36 -15.93
CA ALA A 65 -27.40 -22.73 -14.52
C ALA A 65 -26.22 -23.53 -13.89
N THR A 66 -25.03 -23.41 -14.46
CA THR A 66 -23.80 -23.96 -13.88
C THR A 66 -23.26 -23.02 -12.78
N GLU A 67 -22.51 -23.58 -11.82
CA GLU A 67 -21.85 -22.83 -10.75
C GLU A 67 -20.70 -21.96 -11.32
N CYS A 68 -20.85 -20.64 -11.18
CA CYS A 68 -19.85 -19.64 -11.53
C CYS A 68 -18.94 -19.40 -10.32
N GLN A 69 -17.62 -19.22 -10.55
CA GLN A 69 -16.66 -18.90 -9.51
C GLN A 69 -16.03 -17.53 -9.77
N TYR A 70 -16.23 -16.60 -8.83
CA TYR A 70 -15.74 -15.23 -8.89
C TYR A 70 -14.69 -14.95 -7.82
N CYS A 71 -13.60 -14.28 -8.21
CA CYS A 71 -12.57 -13.77 -7.33
C CYS A 71 -12.61 -12.24 -7.33
N ALA A 72 -12.78 -11.65 -6.14
CA ALA A 72 -12.91 -10.19 -5.99
C ALA A 72 -11.60 -9.42 -6.19
N MET A 73 -10.44 -10.10 -6.14
CA MET A 73 -9.12 -9.47 -6.21
C MET A 73 -8.32 -10.07 -7.38
N SER A 74 -8.08 -9.27 -8.42
CA SER A 74 -7.18 -9.63 -9.52
C SER A 74 -5.73 -9.27 -9.23
N ASP A 75 -5.52 -8.17 -8.49
CA ASP A 75 -4.22 -7.56 -8.27
C ASP A 75 -4.03 -7.21 -6.80
N SER A 76 -2.82 -7.38 -6.29
CA SER A 76 -2.43 -6.98 -4.94
C SER A 76 -2.59 -5.47 -4.71
N ASN A 77 -2.57 -4.67 -5.77
CA ASN A 77 -2.81 -3.23 -5.69
C ASN A 77 -4.22 -2.90 -5.17
N THR A 78 -5.21 -3.73 -5.46
CA THR A 78 -6.59 -3.55 -4.97
C THR A 78 -6.64 -3.75 -3.45
N PHE A 79 -5.90 -4.75 -2.95
CA PHE A 79 -5.72 -4.96 -1.52
C PHE A 79 -4.96 -3.80 -0.85
N LEU A 80 -3.85 -3.37 -1.44
CA LEU A 80 -3.04 -2.25 -0.91
C LEU A 80 -3.84 -0.95 -0.82
N LYS A 81 -4.69 -0.64 -1.81
CA LYS A 81 -5.61 0.49 -1.75
C LYS A 81 -6.58 0.40 -0.58
N GLY A 82 -7.07 -0.80 -0.26
CA GLY A 82 -7.96 -1.04 0.88
C GLY A 82 -7.34 -0.65 2.23
N ILE A 83 -6.02 -0.81 2.38
CA ILE A 83 -5.26 -0.42 3.59
C ILE A 83 -4.63 0.98 3.49
N ASN A 84 -5.09 1.82 2.55
CA ASN A 84 -4.56 3.17 2.32
C ASN A 84 -3.07 3.20 1.90
N VAL A 85 -2.59 2.14 1.26
CA VAL A 85 -1.23 2.08 0.71
C VAL A 85 -1.29 2.29 -0.80
N ASP A 86 -0.72 3.41 -1.26
CA ASP A 86 -0.60 3.70 -2.68
C ASP A 86 0.85 3.48 -3.15
N PHE A 87 1.00 2.76 -4.26
CA PHE A 87 2.29 2.51 -4.87
C PHE A 87 2.95 3.80 -5.38
N ASP A 88 2.16 4.81 -5.77
CA ASP A 88 2.69 6.08 -6.25
C ASP A 88 3.44 6.86 -5.14
N HIS A 89 3.03 6.69 -3.88
CA HIS A 89 3.62 7.36 -2.74
C HIS A 89 5.00 6.83 -2.32
N ARG A 90 5.48 5.72 -2.89
CA ARG A 90 6.74 5.07 -2.48
C ARG A 90 7.95 6.02 -2.46
N TRP A 91 8.09 6.86 -3.47
CA TRP A 91 9.23 7.79 -3.59
C TRP A 91 9.11 8.97 -2.61
N ARG A 92 7.89 9.48 -2.42
CA ARG A 92 7.61 10.51 -1.40
C ARG A 92 7.95 9.99 -0.01
N ASN A 93 7.49 8.79 0.31
CA ASN A 93 7.67 8.17 1.62
C ASN A 93 9.15 7.85 1.90
N PHE A 94 9.88 7.38 0.87
CA PHE A 94 11.32 7.20 0.93
C PHE A 94 12.06 8.52 1.20
N GLY A 95 11.68 9.60 0.50
CA GLY A 95 12.26 10.93 0.72
C GLY A 95 11.99 11.48 2.12
N LEU A 96 10.77 11.32 2.64
CA LEU A 96 10.43 11.74 4.00
C LEU A 96 11.24 11.01 5.06
N MET A 97 11.48 9.69 4.89
CA MET A 97 12.34 8.93 5.79
C MET A 97 13.77 9.50 5.83
N TRP A 98 14.35 9.79 4.67
CA TRP A 98 15.67 10.43 4.59
C TRP A 98 15.70 11.81 5.25
N ALA A 99 14.65 12.62 5.08
CA ALA A 99 14.55 13.92 5.75
C ALA A 99 14.57 13.78 7.29
N TYR A 100 13.86 12.79 7.85
CA TYR A 100 13.92 12.49 9.28
C TYR A 100 15.32 12.04 9.72
N CYS A 101 16.00 11.18 8.96
CA CYS A 101 17.37 10.76 9.28
C CYS A 101 18.34 11.94 9.31
N ILE A 102 18.32 12.80 8.28
CA ILE A 102 19.18 13.98 8.18
C ILE A 102 18.88 14.96 9.33
N PHE A 103 17.60 15.23 9.61
CA PHE A 103 17.21 16.10 10.72
C PHE A 103 17.76 15.60 12.06
N ASN A 104 17.63 14.30 12.35
CA ASN A 104 18.16 13.71 13.59
C ASN A 104 19.69 13.81 13.68
N ILE A 105 20.41 13.60 12.56
CA ILE A 105 21.87 13.76 12.50
C ILE A 105 22.27 15.21 12.80
N VAL A 106 21.60 16.19 12.17
CA VAL A 106 21.89 17.61 12.38
C VAL A 106 21.63 18.02 13.83
N VAL A 107 20.51 17.60 14.41
CA VAL A 107 20.19 17.87 15.82
C VAL A 107 21.23 17.23 16.75
N ALA A 108 21.63 15.99 16.50
CA ALA A 108 22.66 15.32 17.30
C ALA A 108 24.01 16.06 17.24
N LEU A 109 24.43 16.51 16.06
CA LEU A 109 25.65 17.31 15.88
C LEU A 109 25.54 18.68 16.55
N ALA A 110 24.38 19.35 16.44
CA ALA A 110 24.14 20.64 17.07
C ALA A 110 24.18 20.53 18.61
N VAL A 111 23.54 19.51 19.18
CA VAL A 111 23.58 19.24 20.62
C VAL A 111 25.00 18.88 21.07
N HIS A 112 25.69 18.01 20.34
CA HIS A 112 27.08 17.68 20.63
C HIS A 112 27.97 18.93 20.64
N TRP A 113 27.84 19.79 19.63
CA TRP A 113 28.58 21.04 19.55
C TRP A 113 28.23 21.99 20.70
N LEU A 114 26.95 22.17 21.03
CA LEU A 114 26.52 23.02 22.15
C LEU A 114 27.03 22.54 23.51
N VAL A 115 27.06 21.23 23.73
CA VAL A 115 27.50 20.63 25.01
C VAL A 115 29.03 20.57 25.11
N ARG A 116 29.73 20.28 24.00
CA ARG A 116 31.18 20.09 24.01
C ARG A 116 31.99 21.34 23.68
N MET A 117 31.43 22.39 23.07
CA MET A 117 32.20 23.60 22.80
C MET A 117 32.38 24.39 24.11
N PRO A 118 33.61 24.46 24.68
CA PRO A 118 33.84 25.32 25.83
C PRO A 118 33.61 26.76 25.37
N LYS A 119 32.58 27.42 25.90
CA LYS A 119 32.44 28.87 25.76
C LYS A 119 33.62 29.48 26.50
N ASN A 120 34.66 29.90 25.76
CA ASN A 120 35.72 30.73 26.30
C ASN A 120 35.07 31.99 26.87
N LYS A 121 34.92 32.04 28.20
CA LYS A 121 34.49 33.25 28.90
C LYS A 121 35.52 34.32 28.56
N LYS A 122 35.15 35.28 27.71
CA LYS A 122 35.96 36.48 27.49
C LYS A 122 36.00 37.22 28.82
N VAL A 123 37.05 36.99 29.60
CA VAL A 123 37.38 37.80 30.78
C VAL A 123 37.62 39.21 30.25
N LYS A 124 36.72 40.15 30.58
CA LYS A 124 36.99 41.58 30.40
C LYS A 124 38.22 41.90 31.25
N LYS A 125 39.32 42.29 30.61
CA LYS A 125 40.40 43.02 31.30
C LYS A 125 39.95 44.46 31.42
N GLU A 126 39.83 44.93 32.67
CA GLU A 126 39.79 46.36 33.01
C GLU A 126 41.13 47.03 32.67
#